data_AF-A0A381S3M2-F1
#
_entry.id   AF-A0A381S3M2-F1
#
_cell.length_a   1.000
_cell.length_b   1.000
_cell.length_c   1.000
_cell.angle_alpha   90.00
_cell.angle_beta   90.00
_cell.angle_gamma   90.00
#
_symmetry.space_group_name_H-M   'P 1'
#
loop_
_entity.id
_entity.type
_entity.pdbx_description
1 polymer ?
#
loop_
_entity_poly.entity_id
_entity_poly.type
_entity_poly.pdbx_seq_one_letter_code
_entity_poly.pdbx_strand_id
1 'polypeptide(L)'
;MLQQLLAPPLPSHLDTGTEAFARNRADMEEHLAVIDELLDEAEAGGGPEAMDRMRSRHKMPIRERIGHVLDPDSPFLEVSPLAGYDSSYAVGGGFVVGIGVIAGVECVVVGNDPTVLGGAMTPYMAKKWMRALEIARHNRMPYVSFVESAGADLRVQTGGGDSGTRRRARTDHFAETGRFFYEMIELSKLGIPTVCVVFGSSTAGGAYQPGMSDYNIFIKEQSKVFLAGPPLVKMATGEDSDDESLGGGELHADKSGLADYLAEDEMDALRMCREVVSHLDWHKAGPVPSYVAEDPLHDPEGLMGLVSRDLKQPVDVKEIIGRVVDGSRFEEFKPRYGPTMICGFATIHGYPIGILGNNGVIYPEAAEKAAHFIQLCNRQDTPMVFFQNITGFIVGREFEEAGIIKKGSQMINALTNSTVPHLTVIIGSSYGAGTYAMSGRAYENRFTFLWPMAKIAVMGPKQIAGVMSIVRRGRAARKGLEFDEEEDAEIVRQVEAAQEKGSLALEATGTVSDDGIIDPRDTRTVLGLCLSVVRTAPIEGAQKYGVFRL
;
A
#
# COMPACT_ATOMS: atom_id res chain seq x y z
N MET A 1 15.15 22.08 21.91
CA MET A 1 14.09 23.11 21.84
C MET A 1 13.42 22.92 20.49
N LEU A 2 12.11 22.67 20.47
CA LEU A 2 11.36 22.53 19.22
C LEU A 2 11.33 23.87 18.49
N GLN A 3 11.43 23.83 17.16
CA GLN A 3 11.37 25.01 16.29
C GLN A 3 9.92 25.34 15.95
N GLN A 4 9.64 26.59 15.61
CA GLN A 4 8.36 26.97 15.01
C GLN A 4 8.60 27.30 13.54
N LEU A 5 7.77 26.74 12.66
CA LEU A 5 7.83 27.07 11.24
C LEU A 5 7.35 28.52 11.04
N LEU A 6 8.20 29.38 10.49
CA LEU A 6 7.91 30.80 10.31
C LEU A 6 7.05 31.09 9.06
N ALA A 7 6.79 30.08 8.24
CA ALA A 7 5.96 30.23 7.06
C ALA A 7 4.56 30.75 7.43
N PRO A 8 3.96 31.62 6.60
CA PRO A 8 2.61 32.07 6.83
C PRO A 8 1.63 30.89 6.66
N PRO A 9 0.52 30.86 7.41
CA PRO A 9 -0.57 29.95 7.12
C PRO A 9 -1.15 30.20 5.73
N LEU A 10 -1.51 29.13 5.03
CA LEU A 10 -2.24 29.22 3.77
C LEU A 10 -3.63 29.82 4.03
N PRO A 11 -4.06 30.85 3.28
CA PRO A 11 -5.46 31.23 3.28
C PRO A 11 -6.29 30.12 2.63
N SER A 12 -7.51 29.88 3.12
CA SER A 12 -8.49 29.03 2.43
C SER A 12 -9.44 29.90 1.62
N HIS A 13 -9.69 29.48 0.38
CA HIS A 13 -10.65 30.03 -0.55
C HIS A 13 -11.82 29.06 -0.81
N LEU A 14 -11.88 27.96 -0.06
CA LEU A 14 -12.94 26.97 -0.17
C LEU A 14 -14.25 27.53 0.39
N ASP A 15 -15.26 27.63 -0.48
CA ASP A 15 -16.63 27.94 -0.08
C ASP A 15 -17.45 26.66 0.11
N THR A 16 -17.63 26.27 1.37
CA THR A 16 -18.37 25.08 1.78
C THR A 16 -19.90 25.26 1.67
N GLY A 17 -20.38 26.49 1.44
CA GLY A 17 -21.80 26.79 1.27
C GLY A 17 -22.33 26.55 -0.16
N THR A 18 -21.47 26.19 -1.10
CA THR A 18 -21.87 25.99 -2.50
C THR A 18 -22.59 24.66 -2.74
N GLU A 19 -23.51 24.65 -3.70
CA GLU A 19 -24.18 23.41 -4.15
C GLU A 19 -23.17 22.38 -4.69
N ALA A 20 -22.10 22.85 -5.34
CA ALA A 20 -21.02 21.99 -5.84
C ALA A 20 -20.31 21.27 -4.68
N PHE A 21 -19.97 21.98 -3.61
CA PHE A 21 -19.37 21.38 -2.42
C PHE A 21 -20.31 20.35 -1.78
N ALA A 22 -21.58 20.70 -1.59
CA ALA A 22 -22.57 19.80 -1.00
C ALA A 22 -22.74 18.51 -1.82
N ARG A 23 -22.76 18.60 -3.15
CA ARG A 23 -22.82 17.43 -4.04
C ARG A 23 -21.56 16.58 -3.95
N ASN A 24 -20.37 17.21 -4.03
CA ASN A 24 -19.10 16.48 -3.94
C ASN A 24 -18.98 15.75 -2.59
N ARG A 25 -19.42 16.39 -1.49
CA ARG A 25 -19.48 15.78 -0.16
C ARG A 25 -20.40 14.57 -0.13
N ALA A 26 -21.62 14.70 -0.65
CA ALA A 26 -22.56 13.57 -0.72
C ALA A 26 -22.01 12.41 -1.56
N ASP A 27 -21.37 12.69 -2.70
CA ASP A 27 -20.72 11.67 -3.52
C ASP A 27 -19.60 10.95 -2.75
N MET A 28 -18.79 11.69 -1.97
CA MET A 28 -17.71 11.13 -1.15
C MET A 28 -18.25 10.28 -0.01
N GLU A 29 -19.28 10.75 0.70
CA GLU A 29 -19.95 10.00 1.78
C GLU A 29 -20.55 8.68 1.25
N GLU A 30 -21.16 8.70 0.06
CA GLU A 30 -21.66 7.49 -0.61
C GLU A 30 -20.52 6.48 -0.88
N HIS A 31 -19.36 6.94 -1.38
CA HIS A 31 -18.23 6.04 -1.63
C HIS A 31 -17.58 5.53 -0.35
N LEU A 32 -17.50 6.34 0.71
CA LEU A 32 -16.99 5.87 1.99
C LEU A 32 -17.90 4.80 2.57
N ALA A 33 -19.22 4.95 2.48
CA ALA A 33 -20.14 3.89 2.91
C ALA A 33 -19.91 2.56 2.16
N VAL A 34 -19.64 2.61 0.85
CA VAL A 34 -19.28 1.41 0.08
C VAL A 34 -17.95 0.81 0.55
N ILE A 35 -16.96 1.65 0.88
CA ILE A 35 -15.68 1.20 1.40
C ILE A 35 -15.86 0.56 2.78
N ASP A 36 -16.66 1.15 3.66
CA ASP A 36 -16.95 0.62 4.99
C ASP A 36 -17.62 -0.76 4.90
N GLU A 37 -18.60 -0.94 4.01
CA GLU A 37 -19.21 -2.27 3.76
C GLU A 37 -18.18 -3.31 3.29
N LEU A 38 -17.22 -2.91 2.45
CA LEU A 38 -16.16 -3.81 1.98
C LEU A 38 -15.10 -4.10 3.06
N LEU A 39 -14.85 -3.15 3.97
CA LEU A 39 -14.01 -3.37 5.14
C LEU A 39 -14.70 -4.36 6.09
N ASP A 40 -16.00 -4.20 6.36
CA ASP A 40 -16.80 -5.16 7.12
C ASP A 40 -16.76 -6.56 6.49
N GLU A 41 -16.85 -6.67 5.15
CA GLU A 41 -16.67 -7.93 4.43
C GLU A 41 -15.27 -8.54 4.65
N ALA A 42 -14.22 -7.72 4.58
CA ALA A 42 -12.84 -8.16 4.83
C ALA A 42 -12.62 -8.59 6.29
N GLU A 43 -13.30 -7.96 7.24
CA GLU A 43 -13.27 -8.31 8.66
C GLU A 43 -14.00 -9.63 8.97
N ALA A 44 -15.06 -9.93 8.23
CA ALA A 44 -15.79 -11.18 8.36
C ALA A 44 -14.98 -12.42 7.90
N GLY A 45 -13.89 -12.22 7.15
CA GLY A 45 -12.98 -13.27 6.72
C GLY A 45 -13.67 -14.33 5.86
N GLY A 46 -13.61 -15.60 6.29
CA GLY A 46 -14.30 -16.72 5.65
C GLY A 46 -15.82 -16.77 5.87
N GLY A 47 -16.39 -15.75 6.55
CA GLY A 47 -17.79 -15.65 6.91
C GLY A 47 -18.15 -16.36 8.23
N PRO A 48 -19.40 -16.18 8.71
CA PRO A 48 -19.82 -16.62 10.04
C PRO A 48 -19.60 -18.12 10.31
N GLU A 49 -19.93 -18.99 9.35
CA GLU A 49 -19.76 -20.44 9.52
C GLU A 49 -18.28 -20.85 9.68
N ALA A 50 -17.38 -20.17 8.98
CA ALA A 50 -15.94 -20.42 9.08
C ALA A 50 -15.38 -19.91 10.42
N MET A 51 -15.84 -18.75 10.86
CA MET A 51 -15.53 -18.18 12.17
C MET A 51 -16.03 -19.07 13.31
N ASP A 52 -17.29 -19.52 13.27
CA ASP A 52 -17.87 -20.41 14.29
C ASP A 52 -17.12 -21.74 14.35
N ARG A 53 -16.79 -22.32 13.18
CA ARG A 53 -15.97 -23.53 13.11
C ARG A 53 -14.59 -23.32 13.72
N MET A 54 -13.95 -22.17 13.48
CA MET A 54 -12.67 -21.84 14.09
C MET A 54 -12.79 -21.73 15.62
N ARG A 55 -13.77 -20.98 16.11
CA ARG A 55 -14.02 -20.81 17.56
C ARG A 55 -14.38 -22.11 18.26
N SER A 56 -15.09 -23.02 17.59
CA SER A 56 -15.40 -24.36 18.14
C SER A 56 -14.16 -25.20 18.44
N ARG A 57 -13.00 -24.82 17.89
CA ARG A 57 -11.68 -25.43 18.14
C ARG A 57 -10.85 -24.62 19.15
N HIS A 58 -11.48 -23.69 19.87
CA HIS A 58 -10.84 -22.80 20.85
C HIS A 58 -9.72 -21.93 20.28
N LYS A 59 -9.83 -21.53 19.00
CA LYS A 59 -8.87 -20.64 18.32
C LYS A 59 -9.43 -19.22 18.16
N MET A 60 -8.58 -18.21 18.26
CA MET A 60 -8.92 -16.80 18.04
C MET A 60 -8.75 -16.40 16.57
N PRO A 61 -9.72 -15.69 15.97
CA PRO A 61 -9.55 -15.04 14.67
C PRO A 61 -8.30 -14.16 14.59
N ILE A 62 -7.73 -14.01 13.40
CA ILE A 62 -6.47 -13.28 13.21
C ILE A 62 -6.52 -11.83 13.71
N ARG A 63 -7.63 -11.12 13.51
CA ARG A 63 -7.80 -9.74 13.97
C ARG A 63 -7.84 -9.64 15.50
N GLU A 64 -8.38 -10.64 16.19
CA GLU A 64 -8.34 -10.73 17.65
C GLU A 64 -6.91 -10.99 18.16
N ARG A 65 -6.17 -11.90 17.51
CA ARG A 65 -4.75 -12.16 17.83
C ARG A 65 -3.92 -10.88 17.72
N ILE A 66 -4.13 -10.10 16.66
CA ILE A 66 -3.48 -8.80 16.46
C ILE A 66 -3.91 -7.84 17.58
N GLY A 67 -5.22 -7.66 17.81
CA GLY A 67 -5.71 -6.78 18.88
C GLY A 67 -5.12 -7.10 20.26
N HIS A 68 -4.90 -8.39 20.58
CA HIS A 68 -4.32 -8.82 21.85
C HIS A 68 -2.80 -8.68 21.94
N VAL A 69 -2.06 -8.69 20.81
CA VAL A 69 -0.59 -8.48 20.85
C VAL A 69 -0.21 -7.01 20.95
N LEU A 70 -1.03 -6.12 20.41
CA LEU A 70 -0.75 -4.69 20.35
C LEU A 70 -0.77 -4.06 21.75
N ASP A 71 -0.05 -2.94 21.90
CA ASP A 71 -0.14 -2.11 23.09
C ASP A 71 -1.55 -1.51 23.20
N PRO A 72 -2.13 -1.46 24.41
CA PRO A 72 -3.45 -0.85 24.62
C PRO A 72 -3.54 0.57 24.05
N ASP A 73 -4.65 0.87 23.37
CA ASP A 73 -4.95 2.17 22.75
C ASP A 73 -3.93 2.62 21.68
N SER A 74 -3.02 1.74 21.24
CA SER A 74 -2.10 2.04 20.13
C SER A 74 -2.80 1.91 18.77
N PRO A 75 -2.43 2.75 17.79
CA PRO A 75 -3.02 2.68 16.46
C PRO A 75 -2.53 1.43 15.70
N PHE A 76 -3.38 0.94 14.80
CA PHE A 76 -3.02 -0.07 13.82
C PHE A 76 -3.28 0.46 12.41
N LEU A 77 -2.22 0.62 11.62
CA LEU A 77 -2.31 1.02 10.22
C LEU A 77 -2.37 -0.24 9.36
N GLU A 78 -3.58 -0.66 9.00
CA GLU A 78 -3.78 -1.81 8.10
C GLU A 78 -3.38 -1.47 6.65
N VAL A 79 -2.73 -2.42 5.97
CA VAL A 79 -2.21 -2.27 4.61
C VAL A 79 -3.02 -3.14 3.64
N SER A 80 -3.53 -2.49 2.60
CA SER A 80 -4.34 -3.09 1.53
C SER A 80 -5.48 -3.99 2.07
N PRO A 81 -6.37 -3.47 2.94
CA PRO A 81 -7.46 -4.26 3.53
C PRO A 81 -8.46 -4.75 2.48
N LEU A 82 -8.60 -4.06 1.34
CA LEU A 82 -9.54 -4.40 0.27
C LEU A 82 -8.95 -5.29 -0.84
N ALA A 83 -7.80 -5.94 -0.57
CA ALA A 83 -7.19 -6.85 -1.53
C ALA A 83 -8.17 -7.94 -1.98
N GLY A 84 -8.18 -8.25 -3.28
CA GLY A 84 -9.11 -9.24 -3.83
C GLY A 84 -10.48 -8.70 -4.23
N TYR A 85 -10.76 -7.41 -4.07
CA TYR A 85 -11.96 -6.76 -4.61
C TYR A 85 -12.18 -7.08 -6.12
N ASP A 86 -13.45 -7.29 -6.49
CA ASP A 86 -13.95 -7.73 -7.81
C ASP A 86 -13.24 -8.97 -8.40
N SER A 87 -12.75 -9.85 -7.51
CA SER A 87 -12.14 -11.13 -7.87
C SER A 87 -12.97 -12.31 -7.40
N SER A 88 -12.51 -13.53 -7.72
CA SER A 88 -13.10 -14.77 -7.22
C SER A 88 -12.61 -15.19 -5.83
N TYR A 89 -11.80 -14.36 -5.17
CA TYR A 89 -11.31 -14.56 -3.81
C TYR A 89 -12.01 -13.61 -2.84
N ALA A 90 -12.05 -13.96 -1.56
CA ALA A 90 -12.61 -13.10 -0.52
C ALA A 90 -11.85 -11.76 -0.46
N VAL A 91 -12.60 -10.68 -0.21
CA VAL A 91 -12.02 -9.36 0.11
C VAL A 91 -11.14 -9.49 1.36
N GLY A 92 -10.03 -8.75 1.41
CA GLY A 92 -8.95 -8.96 2.38
C GLY A 92 -7.90 -9.97 1.94
N GLY A 93 -8.19 -10.82 0.95
CA GLY A 93 -7.24 -11.76 0.36
C GLY A 93 -6.81 -12.92 1.27
N GLY A 94 -7.45 -13.10 2.43
CA GLY A 94 -7.13 -14.13 3.42
C GLY A 94 -5.84 -13.87 4.22
N PHE A 95 -5.38 -12.62 4.26
CA PHE A 95 -4.13 -12.25 4.93
C PHE A 95 -4.17 -10.81 5.44
N VAL A 96 -3.86 -10.61 6.71
CA VAL A 96 -3.78 -9.29 7.33
C VAL A 96 -2.33 -8.83 7.32
N VAL A 97 -2.12 -7.55 6.96
CA VAL A 97 -0.83 -6.86 7.05
C VAL A 97 -1.11 -5.51 7.67
N GLY A 98 -0.31 -5.10 8.63
CA GLY A 98 -0.36 -3.74 9.13
C GLY A 98 0.84 -3.37 9.97
N ILE A 99 0.80 -2.16 10.49
CA ILE A 99 1.82 -1.61 11.38
C ILE A 99 1.15 -1.29 12.69
N GLY A 100 1.68 -1.83 13.78
CA GLY A 100 1.18 -1.57 15.12
C GLY A 100 2.30 -1.53 16.15
N VAL A 101 1.99 -1.13 17.37
CA VAL A 101 2.97 -1.01 18.46
C VAL A 101 2.89 -2.24 19.35
N ILE A 102 4.02 -2.91 19.55
CA ILE A 102 4.16 -4.06 20.45
C ILE A 102 5.27 -3.73 21.44
N ALA A 103 4.96 -3.65 22.72
CA ALA A 103 5.91 -3.32 23.79
C ALA A 103 6.72 -2.04 23.51
N GLY A 104 6.07 -0.99 23.01
CA GLY A 104 6.66 0.30 22.66
C GLY A 104 7.39 0.35 21.32
N VAL A 105 7.41 -0.76 20.56
CA VAL A 105 8.11 -0.87 19.28
C VAL A 105 7.11 -0.93 18.13
N GLU A 106 7.27 -0.08 17.12
CA GLU A 106 6.51 -0.20 15.88
C GLU A 106 6.99 -1.42 15.08
N CYS A 107 6.09 -2.38 14.87
CA CYS A 107 6.36 -3.62 14.15
C CYS A 107 5.49 -3.72 12.90
N VAL A 108 6.03 -4.32 11.84
CA VAL A 108 5.18 -4.87 10.78
C VAL A 108 4.59 -6.16 11.32
N VAL A 109 3.26 -6.23 11.37
CA VAL A 109 2.52 -7.41 11.82
C VAL A 109 1.80 -8.02 10.62
N VAL A 110 1.97 -9.32 10.43
CA VAL A 110 1.26 -10.06 9.39
C VAL A 110 0.59 -11.30 9.96
N GLY A 111 -0.46 -11.78 9.32
CA GLY A 111 -0.95 -13.11 9.63
C GLY A 111 -1.96 -13.68 8.66
N ASN A 112 -1.98 -15.01 8.61
CA ASN A 112 -2.97 -15.76 7.85
C ASN A 112 -4.34 -15.63 8.49
N ASP A 113 -5.37 -15.51 7.65
CA ASP A 113 -6.74 -15.77 8.09
C ASP A 113 -7.10 -17.24 7.78
N PRO A 114 -7.08 -18.15 8.77
CA PRO A 114 -7.40 -19.56 8.55
C PRO A 114 -8.88 -19.79 8.20
N THR A 115 -9.75 -18.80 8.39
CA THR A 115 -11.16 -18.90 7.98
C THR A 115 -11.33 -18.79 6.47
N VAL A 116 -10.40 -18.08 5.79
CA VAL A 116 -10.36 -17.95 4.33
C VAL A 116 -9.50 -19.08 3.75
N LEU A 117 -10.15 -20.09 3.17
CA LEU A 117 -9.48 -21.23 2.50
C LEU A 117 -8.43 -21.94 3.38
N GLY A 118 -8.62 -21.96 4.70
CA GLY A 118 -7.64 -22.56 5.61
C GLY A 118 -6.33 -21.77 5.71
N GLY A 119 -6.32 -20.48 5.35
CA GLY A 119 -5.12 -19.64 5.31
C GLY A 119 -4.20 -19.96 4.14
N ALA A 120 -4.74 -20.55 3.07
CA ALA A 120 -3.98 -20.91 1.89
C ALA A 120 -3.35 -19.67 1.22
N MET A 121 -2.16 -19.83 0.66
CA MET A 121 -1.43 -18.79 -0.06
C MET A 121 -2.08 -18.54 -1.42
N THR A 122 -2.96 -17.55 -1.46
CA THR A 122 -3.59 -17.02 -2.67
C THR A 122 -2.68 -16.02 -3.39
N PRO A 123 -2.94 -15.66 -4.65
CA PRO A 123 -2.16 -14.64 -5.36
C PRO A 123 -2.20 -13.26 -4.67
N TYR A 124 -3.32 -12.93 -4.02
CA TYR A 124 -3.46 -11.67 -3.27
C TYR A 124 -2.72 -11.71 -1.94
N MET A 125 -2.79 -12.82 -1.22
CA MET A 125 -1.99 -13.04 -0.02
C MET A 125 -0.49 -12.92 -0.32
N ALA A 126 0.00 -13.57 -1.38
CA ALA A 126 1.41 -13.52 -1.75
C ALA A 126 1.88 -12.07 -2.05
N LYS A 127 1.05 -11.27 -2.72
CA LYS A 127 1.34 -9.84 -2.94
C LYS A 127 1.37 -9.04 -1.64
N LYS A 128 0.38 -9.22 -0.75
CA LYS A 128 0.37 -8.56 0.56
C LYS A 128 1.59 -8.95 1.40
N TRP A 129 1.96 -10.24 1.38
CA TRP A 129 3.13 -10.72 2.12
C TRP A 129 4.44 -10.12 1.60
N MET A 130 4.63 -10.11 0.28
CA MET A 130 5.77 -9.41 -0.34
C MET A 130 5.78 -7.92 0.03
N ARG A 131 4.61 -7.27 0.02
CA ARG A 131 4.51 -5.87 0.44
C ARG A 131 4.93 -5.66 1.89
N ALA A 132 4.53 -6.53 2.80
CA ALA A 132 4.92 -6.46 4.21
C ALA A 132 6.44 -6.57 4.39
N LEU A 133 7.07 -7.50 3.66
CA LEU A 133 8.53 -7.68 3.67
C LEU A 133 9.25 -6.44 3.12
N GLU A 134 8.73 -5.83 2.05
CA GLU A 134 9.25 -4.56 1.54
C GLU A 134 9.14 -3.43 2.57
N ILE A 135 8.00 -3.29 3.25
CA ILE A 135 7.81 -2.27 4.30
C ILE A 135 8.81 -2.49 5.43
N ALA A 136 8.95 -3.73 5.91
CA ALA A 136 9.89 -4.08 6.96
C ALA A 136 11.34 -3.77 6.54
N ARG A 137 11.74 -4.16 5.33
CA ARG A 137 13.09 -3.92 4.79
C ARG A 137 13.39 -2.43 4.64
N HIS A 138 12.50 -1.71 3.97
CA HIS A 138 12.72 -0.30 3.59
C HIS A 138 12.70 0.66 4.77
N ASN A 139 11.96 0.31 5.84
CA ASN A 139 11.87 1.12 7.04
C ASN A 139 12.68 0.53 8.22
N ARG A 140 13.35 -0.62 8.04
CA ARG A 140 14.04 -1.37 9.09
C ARG A 140 13.15 -1.68 10.28
N MET A 141 11.95 -2.20 10.05
CA MET A 141 11.00 -2.49 11.14
C MET A 141 11.05 -3.95 11.55
N PRO A 142 11.06 -4.26 12.86
CA PRO A 142 10.85 -5.63 13.33
C PRO A 142 9.59 -6.23 12.71
N TYR A 143 9.71 -7.49 12.30
CA TYR A 143 8.70 -8.20 11.52
C TYR A 143 8.11 -9.32 12.38
N VAL A 144 6.81 -9.24 12.67
CA VAL A 144 6.07 -10.21 13.47
C VAL A 144 5.07 -10.94 12.59
N SER A 145 5.11 -12.27 12.58
CA SER A 145 4.26 -13.09 11.74
C SER A 145 3.44 -14.11 12.53
N PHE A 146 2.13 -14.12 12.29
CA PHE A 146 1.17 -15.06 12.86
C PHE A 146 0.80 -16.10 11.82
N VAL A 147 1.39 -17.29 11.95
CA VAL A 147 1.36 -18.32 10.92
C VAL A 147 0.28 -19.35 11.22
N GLU A 148 -0.66 -19.48 10.27
CA GLU A 148 -1.63 -20.58 10.25
C GLU A 148 -2.10 -20.78 8.80
N SER A 149 -1.35 -21.59 8.05
CA SER A 149 -1.54 -21.78 6.61
C SER A 149 -1.68 -23.25 6.23
N ALA A 150 -2.69 -23.55 5.41
CA ALA A 150 -2.88 -24.83 4.74
C ALA A 150 -1.88 -25.08 3.57
N GLY A 151 -0.98 -24.13 3.28
CA GLY A 151 -0.04 -24.21 2.15
C GLY A 151 -0.54 -23.44 0.92
N ALA A 152 -0.10 -23.85 -0.28
CA ALA A 152 -0.49 -23.17 -1.52
C ALA A 152 -1.96 -23.44 -1.91
N ASP A 153 -2.63 -22.47 -2.52
CA ASP A 153 -3.93 -22.71 -3.15
C ASP A 153 -3.74 -23.57 -4.42
N LEU A 154 -4.06 -24.87 -4.33
CA LEU A 154 -3.92 -25.84 -5.42
C LEU A 154 -5.19 -25.98 -6.28
N ARG A 155 -6.24 -25.19 -6.02
CA ARG A 155 -7.49 -25.30 -6.78
C ARG A 155 -7.23 -25.02 -8.25
N VAL A 156 -7.41 -26.02 -9.08
CA VAL A 156 -7.41 -25.85 -10.53
C VAL A 156 -8.68 -25.08 -10.88
N GLN A 157 -8.54 -23.87 -11.43
CA GLN A 157 -9.67 -23.15 -12.02
C GLN A 157 -10.10 -23.88 -13.29
N THR A 158 -10.82 -25.00 -13.15
CA THR A 158 -11.47 -25.68 -14.27
C THR A 158 -12.57 -24.74 -14.77
N GLY A 159 -12.32 -24.12 -15.92
CA GLY A 159 -13.11 -23.00 -16.46
C GLY A 159 -14.51 -23.36 -16.94
N GLY A 160 -15.37 -23.89 -16.06
CA GLY A 160 -16.71 -24.38 -16.45
C GLY A 160 -17.86 -24.03 -15.52
N GLY A 161 -17.70 -23.17 -14.51
CA GLY A 161 -18.75 -22.94 -13.49
C GLY A 161 -19.16 -21.49 -13.21
N ASP A 162 -18.35 -20.50 -13.54
CA ASP A 162 -18.68 -19.09 -13.29
C ASP A 162 -18.78 -18.35 -14.63
N SER A 163 -20.01 -18.10 -15.06
CA SER A 163 -20.35 -17.31 -16.24
C SER A 163 -20.30 -15.79 -15.98
N GLY A 164 -19.77 -15.34 -14.84
CA GLY A 164 -19.80 -13.94 -14.43
C GLY A 164 -18.45 -13.21 -14.57
N THR A 165 -18.48 -12.08 -15.29
CA THR A 165 -17.82 -10.76 -15.08
C THR A 165 -16.64 -10.51 -14.12
N ARG A 166 -16.18 -11.45 -13.29
CA ARG A 166 -15.12 -11.26 -12.27
C ARG A 166 -13.72 -11.50 -12.83
N ARG A 167 -12.73 -10.77 -12.29
CA ARG A 167 -11.35 -10.82 -12.77
C ARG A 167 -10.64 -12.12 -12.38
N ARG A 168 -10.00 -12.78 -13.35
CA ARG A 168 -9.12 -13.93 -13.11
C ARG A 168 -7.81 -13.48 -12.46
N ALA A 169 -7.45 -14.07 -11.32
CA ALA A 169 -6.13 -13.89 -10.75
C ALA A 169 -5.06 -14.50 -11.67
N ARG A 170 -4.04 -13.73 -12.03
CA ARG A 170 -2.87 -14.25 -12.77
C ARG A 170 -1.86 -14.78 -11.77
N THR A 171 -1.44 -16.02 -11.96
CA THR A 171 -0.31 -16.64 -11.26
C THR A 171 0.81 -16.85 -12.25
N ASP A 172 2.03 -16.44 -11.89
CA ASP A 172 3.24 -16.75 -12.66
C ASP A 172 3.61 -18.24 -12.51
N HIS A 173 4.62 -18.70 -13.25
CA HIS A 173 5.04 -20.10 -13.18
C HIS A 173 5.64 -20.43 -11.80
N PHE A 174 5.51 -21.68 -11.31
CA PHE A 174 6.03 -22.06 -9.98
C PHE A 174 7.53 -21.75 -9.79
N ALA A 175 8.31 -21.81 -10.87
CA ALA A 175 9.75 -21.46 -10.87
C ALA A 175 10.05 -20.00 -10.49
N GLU A 176 9.04 -19.12 -10.49
CA GLU A 176 9.13 -17.71 -10.10
C GLU A 176 8.70 -17.48 -8.63
N THR A 177 8.36 -18.55 -7.89
CA THR A 177 7.95 -18.49 -6.48
C THR A 177 9.15 -18.54 -5.52
N GLY A 178 8.91 -18.27 -4.23
CA GLY A 178 9.91 -18.38 -3.17
C GLY A 178 10.69 -17.10 -2.86
N ARG A 179 10.42 -15.99 -3.56
CA ARG A 179 11.09 -14.70 -3.28
C ARG A 179 10.87 -14.20 -1.85
N PHE A 180 9.70 -14.44 -1.25
CA PHE A 180 9.40 -14.06 0.13
C PHE A 180 10.33 -14.75 1.15
N PHE A 181 10.73 -16.01 0.91
CA PHE A 181 11.72 -16.70 1.74
C PHE A 181 13.10 -16.04 1.68
N TYR A 182 13.53 -15.66 0.48
CA TYR A 182 14.77 -14.91 0.29
C TYR A 182 14.74 -13.56 1.03
N GLU A 183 13.63 -12.83 0.92
CA GLU A 183 13.48 -11.55 1.61
C GLU A 183 13.46 -11.70 3.14
N MET A 184 12.81 -12.73 3.69
CA MET A 184 12.84 -12.99 5.14
C MET A 184 14.25 -13.20 5.68
N ILE A 185 15.06 -14.03 5.01
CA ILE A 185 16.46 -14.25 5.39
C ILE A 185 17.29 -12.97 5.23
N GLU A 186 17.01 -12.16 4.21
CA GLU A 186 17.68 -10.88 4.06
C GLU A 186 17.29 -9.86 5.14
N LEU A 187 16.07 -9.89 5.70
CA LEU A 187 15.72 -9.08 6.87
C LEU A 187 16.62 -9.44 8.06
N SER A 188 16.71 -10.72 8.40
CA SER A 188 17.58 -11.22 9.48
C SER A 188 19.04 -10.81 9.25
N LYS A 189 19.57 -11.00 8.03
CA LYS A 189 20.94 -10.57 7.64
C LYS A 189 21.16 -9.06 7.80
N LEU A 190 20.13 -8.23 7.61
CA LEU A 190 20.20 -6.78 7.81
C LEU A 190 20.06 -6.37 9.29
N GLY A 191 19.95 -7.34 10.20
CA GLY A 191 19.70 -7.13 11.62
C GLY A 191 18.30 -6.59 11.90
N ILE A 192 17.32 -6.92 11.06
CA ILE A 192 15.91 -6.62 11.27
C ILE A 192 15.27 -7.87 11.90
N PRO A 193 14.88 -7.85 13.19
CA PRO A 193 14.38 -9.03 13.87
C PRO A 193 13.10 -9.58 13.24
N THR A 194 13.02 -10.90 13.12
CA THR A 194 11.86 -11.63 12.64
C THR A 194 11.32 -12.55 13.73
N VAL A 195 10.08 -12.31 14.17
CA VAL A 195 9.38 -13.08 15.21
C VAL A 195 8.23 -13.84 14.55
N CYS A 196 8.15 -15.13 14.79
CA CYS A 196 7.10 -15.99 14.26
C CYS A 196 6.34 -16.66 15.40
N VAL A 197 5.01 -16.57 15.37
CA VAL A 197 4.11 -17.28 16.25
C VAL A 197 3.28 -18.24 15.41
N VAL A 198 3.39 -19.53 15.67
CA VAL A 198 2.71 -20.57 14.88
C VAL A 198 1.40 -20.95 15.55
N PHE A 199 0.27 -20.43 15.06
CA PHE A 199 -1.06 -20.70 15.64
C PHE A 199 -1.71 -22.00 15.13
N GLY A 200 -1.08 -22.68 14.17
CA GLY A 200 -1.61 -23.94 13.67
C GLY A 200 -0.71 -24.59 12.65
N SER A 201 -1.32 -25.02 11.55
CA SER A 201 -0.59 -25.67 10.46
C SER A 201 0.38 -24.68 9.79
N SER A 202 1.58 -25.17 9.52
CA SER A 202 2.56 -24.55 8.63
C SER A 202 3.23 -25.65 7.82
N THR A 203 2.67 -25.93 6.64
CA THR A 203 3.02 -27.12 5.84
C THR A 203 3.78 -26.78 4.56
N ALA A 204 4.66 -27.69 4.13
CA ALA A 204 5.43 -27.60 2.88
C ALA A 204 6.24 -26.31 2.78
N GLY A 205 6.00 -25.47 1.77
CA GLY A 205 6.65 -24.17 1.67
C GLY A 205 6.38 -23.28 2.89
N GLY A 206 5.16 -23.34 3.46
CA GLY A 206 4.81 -22.56 4.65
C GLY A 206 5.70 -22.86 5.85
N ALA A 207 6.19 -24.10 5.99
CA ALA A 207 7.07 -24.51 7.09
C ALA A 207 8.39 -23.72 7.14
N TYR A 208 8.81 -23.11 6.03
CA TYR A 208 9.99 -22.26 6.01
C TYR A 208 9.74 -20.86 6.59
N GLN A 209 8.50 -20.44 6.82
CA GLN A 209 8.23 -19.18 7.50
C GLN A 209 8.76 -19.19 8.95
N PRO A 210 8.41 -20.18 9.81
CA PRO A 210 9.10 -20.35 11.09
C PRO A 210 10.57 -20.75 10.92
N GLY A 211 10.89 -21.63 9.97
CA GLY A 211 12.29 -22.08 9.74
C GLY A 211 13.28 -21.00 9.30
N MET A 212 12.81 -19.80 8.94
CA MET A 212 13.63 -18.66 8.53
C MET A 212 13.44 -17.43 9.45
N SER A 213 12.72 -17.59 10.56
CA SER A 213 12.53 -16.53 11.56
C SER A 213 13.59 -16.62 12.66
N ASP A 214 13.95 -15.47 13.24
CA ASP A 214 14.98 -15.39 14.30
C ASP A 214 14.45 -15.90 15.65
N TYR A 215 13.15 -15.73 15.91
CA TYR A 215 12.48 -16.20 17.13
C TYR A 215 11.18 -16.93 16.76
N ASN A 216 11.03 -18.16 17.25
CA ASN A 216 9.89 -19.02 16.98
C ASN A 216 9.14 -19.41 18.26
N ILE A 217 7.87 -19.01 18.33
CA ILE A 217 6.95 -19.33 19.42
C ILE A 217 5.92 -20.33 18.91
N PHE A 218 5.95 -21.54 19.45
CA PHE A 218 5.02 -22.63 19.13
C PHE A 218 4.06 -22.83 20.30
N ILE A 219 2.86 -23.29 20.01
CA ILE A 219 1.77 -23.56 20.95
C ILE A 219 1.63 -25.07 21.07
N LYS A 220 1.67 -25.57 22.30
CA LYS A 220 1.51 -26.97 22.63
C LYS A 220 0.19 -27.53 22.09
N GLU A 221 0.23 -28.73 21.51
CA GLU A 221 -0.94 -29.45 20.94
C GLU A 221 -1.73 -28.67 19.85
N GLN A 222 -1.14 -27.59 19.32
CA GLN A 222 -1.80 -26.72 18.35
C GLN A 222 -0.92 -26.39 17.15
N SER A 223 0.35 -26.02 17.36
CA SER A 223 1.30 -25.78 16.26
C SER A 223 1.71 -27.06 15.57
N LYS A 224 1.68 -27.05 14.23
CA LYS A 224 1.96 -28.22 13.40
C LYS A 224 2.82 -27.82 12.21
N VAL A 225 4.12 -28.11 12.24
CA VAL A 225 5.08 -27.66 11.23
C VAL A 225 5.77 -28.85 10.57
N PHE A 226 5.65 -28.98 9.25
CA PHE A 226 6.29 -30.08 8.52
C PHE A 226 6.40 -29.79 7.03
N LEU A 227 7.42 -30.34 6.37
CA LEU A 227 7.56 -30.25 4.91
C LEU A 227 6.50 -31.08 4.17
N ALA A 228 6.04 -32.16 4.79
CA ALA A 228 5.01 -33.04 4.28
C ALA A 228 4.14 -33.46 5.46
N GLY A 229 2.84 -33.17 5.40
CA GLY A 229 1.92 -33.65 6.44
C GLY A 229 1.71 -35.16 6.40
N PRO A 230 1.04 -35.74 7.41
CA PRO A 230 0.88 -37.19 7.53
C PRO A 230 0.35 -37.89 6.26
N PRO A 231 -0.65 -37.34 5.53
CA PRO A 231 -1.10 -37.97 4.28
C PRO A 231 0.00 -38.10 3.23
N LEU A 232 0.88 -37.11 3.10
CA LEU A 232 1.97 -37.12 2.13
C LEU A 232 3.12 -38.02 2.57
N VAL A 233 3.45 -38.03 3.87
CA VAL A 233 4.45 -38.94 4.45
C VAL A 233 4.04 -40.40 4.23
N LYS A 234 2.78 -40.73 4.53
CA LYS A 234 2.22 -42.07 4.29
C LYS A 234 2.29 -42.46 2.82
N MET A 235 1.89 -41.56 1.92
CA MET A 235 1.93 -41.82 0.48
C MET A 235 3.35 -41.99 -0.06
N ALA A 236 4.31 -41.22 0.43
CA ALA A 236 5.68 -41.22 -0.08
C ALA A 236 6.56 -42.34 0.50
N THR A 237 6.33 -42.73 1.75
CA THR A 237 7.22 -43.62 2.51
C THR A 237 6.54 -44.87 3.08
N GLY A 238 5.21 -44.85 3.21
CA GLY A 238 4.44 -45.88 3.91
C GLY A 238 4.41 -45.74 5.43
N GLU A 239 5.08 -44.72 5.99
CA GLU A 239 5.05 -44.43 7.43
C GLU A 239 3.67 -43.90 7.87
N ASP A 240 3.15 -44.46 8.97
CA ASP A 240 1.97 -43.94 9.65
C ASP A 240 2.41 -43.05 10.82
N SER A 241 2.15 -41.75 10.69
CA SER A 241 2.38 -40.73 11.73
C SER A 241 1.13 -39.87 11.91
N ASP A 242 1.03 -39.19 13.05
CA ASP A 242 0.01 -38.15 13.29
C ASP A 242 0.66 -36.76 13.31
N ASP A 243 -0.16 -35.71 13.33
CA ASP A 243 0.35 -34.33 13.25
C ASP A 243 1.32 -33.98 14.39
N GLU A 244 1.05 -34.41 15.62
CA GLU A 244 1.85 -34.06 16.80
C GLU A 244 3.19 -34.81 16.83
N SER A 245 3.16 -36.11 16.55
CA SER A 245 4.35 -36.95 16.49
C SER A 245 5.23 -36.66 15.28
N LEU A 246 4.68 -36.08 14.21
CA LEU A 246 5.43 -35.70 13.01
C LEU A 246 6.05 -34.30 13.13
N GLY A 247 5.31 -33.32 13.68
CA GLY A 247 5.72 -31.92 13.66
C GLY A 247 4.98 -31.03 14.67
N GLY A 248 4.58 -31.59 15.81
CA GLY A 248 3.92 -30.84 16.88
C GLY A 248 4.83 -29.84 17.60
N GLY A 249 4.22 -28.95 18.37
CA GLY A 249 4.91 -27.94 19.19
C GLY A 249 6.01 -28.52 20.09
N GLU A 250 5.66 -29.54 20.89
CA GLU A 250 6.60 -30.19 21.82
C GLU A 250 7.74 -30.89 21.07
N LEU A 251 7.48 -31.55 19.94
CA LEU A 251 8.53 -32.19 19.15
C LEU A 251 9.57 -31.16 18.70
N HIS A 252 9.12 -30.00 18.24
CA HIS A 252 10.00 -28.95 17.74
C HIS A 252 10.75 -28.22 18.84
N ALA A 253 10.18 -28.09 20.03
CA ALA A 253 10.84 -27.51 21.20
C ALA A 253 11.86 -28.48 21.83
N ASP A 254 11.51 -29.75 21.99
CA ASP A 254 12.31 -30.71 22.77
C ASP A 254 13.35 -31.46 21.94
N LYS A 255 13.09 -31.68 20.64
CA LYS A 255 13.91 -32.59 19.82
C LYS A 255 14.56 -31.91 18.63
N SER A 256 13.78 -31.26 17.76
CA SER A 256 14.34 -30.71 16.52
C SER A 256 15.04 -29.38 16.72
N GLY A 257 14.65 -28.60 17.74
CA GLY A 257 15.13 -27.25 17.98
C GLY A 257 14.62 -26.23 16.94
N LEU A 258 13.45 -26.47 16.35
CA LEU A 258 12.82 -25.50 15.43
C LEU A 258 12.03 -24.44 16.21
N ALA A 259 11.45 -24.81 17.35
CA ALA A 259 10.78 -23.88 18.24
C ALA A 259 11.77 -23.39 19.31
N ASP A 260 11.81 -22.08 19.54
CA ASP A 260 12.61 -21.47 20.61
C ASP A 260 11.82 -21.37 21.91
N TYR A 261 10.50 -21.20 21.80
CA TYR A 261 9.56 -21.10 22.91
C TYR A 261 8.37 -22.03 22.68
N LEU A 262 7.88 -22.64 23.78
CA LEU A 262 6.67 -23.44 23.80
C LEU A 262 5.67 -22.78 24.75
N ALA A 263 4.59 -22.25 24.19
CA ALA A 263 3.45 -21.65 24.88
C ALA A 263 2.38 -22.69 25.19
N GLU A 264 1.64 -22.47 26.27
CA GLU A 264 0.53 -23.34 26.70
C GLU A 264 -0.74 -23.13 25.88
N ASP A 265 -1.02 -21.88 25.47
CA ASP A 265 -2.17 -21.51 24.66
C ASP A 265 -1.89 -20.26 23.80
N GLU A 266 -2.88 -19.82 23.03
CA GLU A 266 -2.74 -18.64 22.16
C GLU A 266 -2.48 -17.34 22.92
N MET A 267 -3.05 -17.13 24.11
CA MET A 267 -2.81 -15.91 24.90
C MET A 267 -1.41 -15.91 25.50
N ASP A 268 -0.94 -17.07 25.94
CA ASP A 268 0.43 -17.26 26.41
C ASP A 268 1.46 -17.02 25.29
N ALA A 269 1.18 -17.49 24.08
CA ALA A 269 2.02 -17.22 22.90
C ALA A 269 2.07 -15.72 22.56
N LEU A 270 0.96 -15.01 22.65
CA LEU A 270 0.91 -13.56 22.44
C LEU A 270 1.68 -12.81 23.54
N ARG A 271 1.57 -13.24 24.80
CA ARG A 271 2.40 -12.73 25.92
C ARG A 271 3.89 -12.94 25.63
N MET A 272 4.29 -14.14 25.23
CA MET A 272 5.68 -14.44 24.87
C MET A 272 6.16 -13.60 23.67
N CYS A 273 5.29 -13.35 22.67
CA CYS A 273 5.63 -12.49 21.53
C CYS A 273 5.94 -11.06 21.99
N ARG A 274 5.13 -10.50 22.89
CA ARG A 274 5.39 -9.20 23.51
C ARG A 274 6.69 -9.19 24.31
N GLU A 275 6.99 -10.26 25.05
CA GLU A 275 8.25 -10.41 25.77
C GLU A 275 9.46 -10.46 24.82
N VAL A 276 9.32 -11.16 23.69
CA VAL A 276 10.36 -11.20 22.65
C VAL A 276 10.63 -9.80 22.13
N VAL A 277 9.59 -9.09 21.69
CA VAL A 277 9.74 -7.73 21.16
C VAL A 277 10.33 -6.77 22.20
N SER A 278 9.94 -6.90 23.47
CA SER A 278 10.43 -6.04 24.56
C SER A 278 11.94 -6.16 24.82
N HIS A 279 12.54 -7.33 24.60
CA HIS A 279 13.96 -7.53 24.84
C HIS A 279 14.84 -7.19 23.63
N LEU A 280 14.26 -6.91 22.46
CA LEU A 280 15.02 -6.55 21.26
C LEU A 280 15.84 -5.26 21.45
N ASP A 281 15.50 -4.45 22.47
CA ASP A 281 16.11 -3.14 22.74
C ASP A 281 16.11 -2.25 21.49
N TRP A 282 14.99 -2.28 20.76
CA TRP A 282 14.89 -1.63 19.46
C TRP A 282 14.69 -0.12 19.61
N HIS A 283 15.54 0.67 18.95
CA HIS A 283 15.48 2.12 18.98
C HIS A 283 15.46 2.68 17.55
N LYS A 284 14.63 3.71 17.35
CA LYS A 284 14.58 4.44 16.09
C LYS A 284 15.88 5.22 15.89
N ALA A 285 16.50 5.03 14.73
CA ALA A 285 17.75 5.72 14.38
C ALA A 285 17.52 7.08 13.68
N GLY A 286 16.32 7.33 13.16
CA GLY A 286 15.98 8.56 12.48
C GLY A 286 15.75 9.75 13.42
N PRO A 287 15.74 10.98 12.89
CA PRO A 287 15.53 12.17 13.71
C PRO A 287 14.09 12.21 14.25
N VAL A 288 13.94 12.55 15.54
CA VAL A 288 12.66 12.84 16.19
C VAL A 288 12.01 14.13 15.62
N PRO A 289 10.70 14.39 15.87
CA PRO A 289 10.08 15.67 15.51
C PRO A 289 10.92 16.85 16.01
N SER A 290 11.22 17.79 15.11
CA SER A 290 12.06 18.95 15.41
C SER A 290 11.27 20.26 15.52
N TYR A 291 9.99 20.24 15.15
CA TYR A 291 9.08 21.37 15.20
C TYR A 291 7.94 21.16 16.22
N VAL A 292 7.33 22.26 16.65
CA VAL A 292 6.10 22.24 17.44
C VAL A 292 4.97 21.72 16.55
N ALA A 293 4.31 20.65 16.99
CA ALA A 293 3.10 20.16 16.35
C ALA A 293 1.93 21.11 16.68
N GLU A 294 1.28 21.64 15.66
CA GLU A 294 0.08 22.46 15.75
C GLU A 294 -1.00 21.79 14.88
N ASP A 295 -2.25 21.79 15.31
CA ASP A 295 -3.34 21.36 14.42
C ASP A 295 -3.47 22.32 13.24
N PRO A 296 -3.94 21.85 12.06
CA PRO A 296 -4.24 22.73 10.94
C PRO A 296 -5.29 23.79 11.34
N LEU A 297 -5.17 25.00 10.81
CA LEU A 297 -6.16 26.06 11.04
C LEU A 297 -7.49 25.81 10.32
N HIS A 298 -7.45 25.04 9.23
CA HIS A 298 -8.61 24.73 8.41
C HIS A 298 -9.17 23.35 8.75
N ASP A 299 -10.48 23.27 8.90
CA ASP A 299 -11.20 22.05 9.24
C ASP A 299 -10.98 20.94 8.18
N PRO A 300 -10.49 19.75 8.58
CA PRO A 300 -10.37 18.58 7.72
C PRO A 300 -11.68 18.15 7.05
N GLU A 301 -12.84 18.45 7.63
CA GLU A 301 -14.16 18.20 6.99
C GLU A 301 -14.30 18.91 5.64
N GLY A 302 -13.55 19.99 5.41
CA GLY A 302 -13.50 20.65 4.11
C GLY A 302 -12.96 19.75 2.98
N LEU A 303 -12.19 18.70 3.30
CA LEU A 303 -11.65 17.76 2.29
C LEU A 303 -12.75 16.97 1.59
N MET A 304 -13.89 16.75 2.27
CA MET A 304 -14.99 15.93 1.79
C MET A 304 -15.66 16.48 0.52
N GLY A 305 -15.68 17.80 0.33
CA GLY A 305 -16.31 18.43 -0.83
C GLY A 305 -15.35 18.95 -1.90
N LEU A 306 -14.04 18.67 -1.80
CA LEU A 306 -13.03 19.20 -2.73
C LEU A 306 -13.02 18.52 -4.09
N VAL A 307 -13.32 17.22 -4.14
CA VAL A 307 -13.11 16.40 -5.34
C VAL A 307 -14.46 15.96 -5.91
N SER A 308 -14.68 16.17 -7.20
CA SER A 308 -15.88 15.69 -7.88
C SER A 308 -15.74 14.24 -8.32
N ARG A 309 -16.83 13.47 -8.34
CA ARG A 309 -16.84 12.06 -8.80
C ARG A 309 -16.25 11.86 -10.21
N ASP A 310 -16.45 12.82 -11.11
CA ASP A 310 -15.95 12.76 -12.48
C ASP A 310 -14.54 13.34 -12.65
N LEU A 311 -13.93 13.89 -11.59
CA LEU A 311 -12.63 14.56 -11.56
C LEU A 311 -12.47 15.69 -12.60
N LYS A 312 -13.58 16.28 -13.07
CA LYS A 312 -13.51 17.40 -14.03
C LYS A 312 -13.42 18.76 -13.35
N GLN A 313 -13.86 18.86 -12.09
CA GLN A 313 -13.72 20.09 -11.32
C GLN A 313 -12.24 20.28 -10.95
N PRO A 314 -11.63 21.45 -11.23
CA PRO A 314 -10.28 21.73 -10.79
C PRO A 314 -10.19 21.69 -9.27
N VAL A 315 -9.15 21.03 -8.76
CA VAL A 315 -8.84 20.97 -7.33
C VAL A 315 -7.59 21.81 -7.10
N ASP A 316 -7.65 22.74 -6.15
CA ASP A 316 -6.46 23.41 -5.65
C ASP A 316 -5.83 22.58 -4.52
N VAL A 317 -4.69 21.95 -4.81
CA VAL A 317 -3.95 21.14 -3.84
C VAL A 317 -3.55 21.93 -2.59
N LYS A 318 -3.48 23.27 -2.65
CA LYS A 318 -3.21 24.10 -1.47
C LYS A 318 -4.33 24.03 -0.42
N GLU A 319 -5.58 23.80 -0.83
CA GLU A 319 -6.69 23.57 0.10
C GLU A 319 -6.51 22.26 0.88
N ILE A 320 -5.85 21.27 0.27
CA ILE A 320 -5.51 19.99 0.90
C ILE A 320 -4.31 20.18 1.83
N ILE A 321 -3.23 20.80 1.34
CA ILE A 321 -2.03 21.10 2.14
C ILE A 321 -2.44 21.87 3.40
N GLY A 322 -3.24 22.92 3.27
CA GLY A 322 -3.71 23.74 4.39
C GLY A 322 -4.53 22.99 5.44
N ARG A 323 -5.11 21.83 5.13
CA ARG A 323 -5.88 20.98 6.07
C ARG A 323 -5.08 19.79 6.60
N VAL A 324 -3.86 19.59 6.10
CA VAL A 324 -3.01 18.46 6.47
C VAL A 324 -1.80 18.91 7.29
N VAL A 325 -1.19 20.06 6.98
CA VAL A 325 0.05 20.51 7.60
C VAL A 325 -0.17 21.32 8.88
N ASP A 326 0.83 21.31 9.77
CA ASP A 326 0.76 21.95 11.08
C ASP A 326 0.52 23.47 10.94
N GLY A 327 -0.47 23.98 11.67
CA GLY A 327 -0.86 25.40 11.64
C GLY A 327 -1.22 25.91 10.25
N SER A 328 -1.52 25.01 9.30
CA SER A 328 -1.71 25.31 7.88
C SER A 328 -0.53 26.06 7.24
N ARG A 329 0.68 25.96 7.80
CA ARG A 329 1.86 26.72 7.38
C ARG A 329 2.58 26.06 6.22
N PHE A 330 2.82 26.82 5.16
CA PHE A 330 3.47 26.30 3.95
C PHE A 330 4.42 27.32 3.34
N GLU A 331 5.71 26.98 3.28
CA GLU A 331 6.71 27.76 2.56
C GLU A 331 6.73 27.34 1.09
N GLU A 332 5.98 28.03 0.25
CA GLU A 332 5.90 27.69 -1.17
C GLU A 332 7.20 28.04 -1.92
N PHE A 333 7.82 27.02 -2.51
CA PHE A 333 8.99 27.16 -3.36
C PHE A 333 8.59 27.52 -4.79
N LYS A 334 9.21 28.57 -5.34
CA LYS A 334 8.95 29.08 -6.70
C LYS A 334 7.44 29.21 -7.03
N PRO A 335 6.65 29.99 -6.26
CA PRO A 335 5.20 30.13 -6.49
C PRO A 335 4.87 30.70 -7.88
N ARG A 336 5.79 31.45 -8.50
CA ARG A 336 5.59 32.17 -9.76
C ARG A 336 6.15 31.46 -11.01
N TYR A 337 6.69 30.25 -10.87
CA TYR A 337 7.33 29.51 -11.96
C TYR A 337 6.85 28.06 -11.97
N GLY A 338 6.31 27.56 -13.08
CA GLY A 338 5.66 26.25 -13.15
C GLY A 338 4.53 26.08 -12.12
N PRO A 339 3.51 26.96 -12.11
CA PRO A 339 2.49 27.01 -11.05
C PRO A 339 1.55 25.81 -11.01
N THR A 340 1.55 24.94 -12.04
CA THR A 340 0.80 23.67 -12.02
C THR A 340 1.44 22.61 -11.13
N MET A 341 2.71 22.80 -10.75
CA MET A 341 3.41 21.98 -9.77
C MET A 341 3.65 22.83 -8.51
N ILE A 342 2.93 22.52 -7.44
CA ILE A 342 3.10 23.15 -6.15
C ILE A 342 4.23 22.41 -5.43
N CYS A 343 5.27 23.15 -5.02
CA CYS A 343 6.39 22.63 -4.25
C CYS A 343 6.56 23.50 -3.01
N GLY A 344 6.95 22.94 -1.87
CA GLY A 344 7.25 23.75 -0.70
C GLY A 344 7.48 22.93 0.57
N PHE A 345 7.90 23.61 1.63
CA PHE A 345 8.22 22.98 2.91
C PHE A 345 7.10 23.18 3.93
N ALA A 346 6.86 22.17 4.76
CA ALA A 346 5.88 22.19 5.83
C ALA A 346 6.28 21.24 6.96
N THR A 347 5.43 21.11 7.97
CA THR A 347 5.53 20.08 8.99
C THR A 347 4.20 19.34 9.15
N ILE A 348 4.26 18.06 9.52
CA ILE A 348 3.10 17.26 9.92
C ILE A 348 3.45 16.58 11.25
N HIS A 349 2.67 16.82 12.29
CA HIS A 349 2.95 16.33 13.65
C HIS A 349 4.39 16.68 14.13
N GLY A 350 4.89 17.85 13.73
CA GLY A 350 6.24 18.33 14.06
C GLY A 350 7.37 17.71 13.22
N TYR A 351 7.07 16.79 12.31
CA TYR A 351 8.05 16.24 11.36
C TYR A 351 8.20 17.17 10.15
N PRO A 352 9.43 17.60 9.78
CA PRO A 352 9.65 18.39 8.58
C PRO A 352 9.47 17.54 7.33
N ILE A 353 8.80 18.11 6.32
CA ILE A 353 8.53 17.50 5.02
C ILE A 353 8.68 18.50 3.88
N GLY A 354 9.05 17.99 2.71
CA GLY A 354 8.85 18.66 1.42
C GLY A 354 7.57 18.14 0.78
N ILE A 355 6.79 19.01 0.14
CA ILE A 355 5.55 18.63 -0.52
C ILE A 355 5.68 18.90 -2.02
N LEU A 356 5.21 17.96 -2.84
CA LEU A 356 4.94 18.15 -4.26
C LEU A 356 3.47 17.83 -4.54
N GLY A 357 2.74 18.75 -5.17
CA GLY A 357 1.33 18.59 -5.52
C GLY A 357 1.01 19.13 -6.90
N ASN A 358 -0.09 18.66 -7.50
CA ASN A 358 -0.48 19.06 -8.86
C ASN A 358 -1.80 19.84 -8.88
N ASN A 359 -1.80 20.96 -9.61
CA ASN A 359 -2.98 21.73 -9.99
C ASN A 359 -3.21 21.66 -11.51
N GLY A 360 -2.81 20.56 -12.16
CA GLY A 360 -2.91 20.36 -13.60
C GLY A 360 -1.75 19.56 -14.18
N VAL A 361 -1.59 19.62 -15.51
CA VAL A 361 -0.53 18.92 -16.25
C VAL A 361 0.88 19.43 -15.92
N ILE A 362 1.89 18.59 -16.16
CA ILE A 362 3.30 18.97 -15.98
C ILE A 362 3.79 19.68 -17.26
N TYR A 363 4.07 20.97 -17.13
CA TYR A 363 4.75 21.79 -18.14
C TYR A 363 6.28 21.65 -18.05
N PRO A 364 7.04 22.03 -19.10
CA PRO A 364 8.50 22.05 -19.08
C PRO A 364 9.10 22.68 -17.81
N GLU A 365 8.65 23.89 -17.47
CA GLU A 365 9.08 24.66 -16.30
C GLU A 365 8.66 24.03 -14.97
N ALA A 366 7.53 23.32 -14.95
CA ALA A 366 7.04 22.62 -13.77
C ALA A 366 7.92 21.39 -13.46
N ALA A 367 8.36 20.68 -14.50
CA ALA A 367 9.31 19.58 -14.36
C ALA A 367 10.68 20.08 -13.85
N GLU A 368 11.20 21.18 -14.38
CA GLU A 368 12.45 21.80 -13.90
C GLU A 368 12.33 22.28 -12.44
N LYS A 369 11.19 22.87 -12.07
CA LYS A 369 10.89 23.24 -10.68
C LYS A 369 10.91 22.03 -9.75
N ALA A 370 10.21 20.96 -10.11
CA ALA A 370 10.15 19.74 -9.32
C ALA A 370 11.54 19.09 -9.17
N ALA A 371 12.31 18.98 -10.26
CA ALA A 371 13.65 18.42 -10.24
C ALA A 371 14.58 19.17 -9.28
N HIS A 372 14.52 20.50 -9.26
CA HIS A 372 15.28 21.32 -8.31
C HIS A 372 14.78 21.08 -6.88
N PHE A 373 13.47 21.10 -6.65
CA PHE A 373 12.91 20.95 -5.31
C PHE A 373 13.23 19.58 -4.68
N ILE A 374 13.16 18.50 -5.46
CA ILE A 374 13.56 17.15 -5.03
C ILE A 374 15.03 17.13 -4.58
N GLN A 375 15.93 17.80 -5.31
CA GLN A 375 17.33 17.90 -4.92
C GLN A 375 17.53 18.69 -3.63
N LEU A 376 16.74 19.74 -3.38
CA LEU A 376 16.79 20.47 -2.12
C LEU A 376 16.35 19.59 -0.94
N CYS A 377 15.26 18.84 -1.09
CA CYS A 377 14.79 17.92 -0.05
C CYS A 377 15.84 16.86 0.28
N ASN A 378 16.50 16.30 -0.73
CA ASN A 378 17.62 15.38 -0.53
C ASN A 378 18.81 16.06 0.13
N ARG A 379 19.16 17.29 -0.25
CA ARG A 379 20.30 17.98 0.37
C ARG A 379 20.08 18.26 1.86
N GLN A 380 18.83 18.32 2.29
CA GLN A 380 18.38 18.62 3.65
C GLN A 380 17.86 17.38 4.41
N ASP A 381 18.04 16.17 3.86
CA ASP A 381 17.56 14.92 4.47
C ASP A 381 16.06 14.96 4.85
N THR A 382 15.25 15.59 4.00
CA THR A 382 13.84 15.88 4.27
C THR A 382 12.94 14.92 3.49
N PRO A 383 12.09 14.11 4.18
CA PRO A 383 11.07 13.29 3.53
C PRO A 383 10.14 14.09 2.62
N MET A 384 9.64 13.45 1.57
CA MET A 384 8.74 14.09 0.61
C MET A 384 7.35 13.47 0.63
N VAL A 385 6.33 14.32 0.59
CA VAL A 385 4.92 13.94 0.43
C VAL A 385 4.43 14.38 -0.95
N PHE A 386 3.84 13.46 -1.71
CA PHE A 386 3.32 13.69 -3.04
C PHE A 386 1.79 13.63 -3.02
N PHE A 387 1.13 14.74 -3.36
CA PHE A 387 -0.32 14.80 -3.57
C PHE A 387 -0.64 14.74 -5.05
N GLN A 388 -1.00 13.56 -5.55
CA GLN A 388 -1.18 13.33 -6.99
C GLN A 388 -2.60 13.67 -7.45
N ASN A 389 -2.69 14.67 -8.32
CA ASN A 389 -3.86 14.97 -9.15
C ASN A 389 -3.40 15.34 -10.56
N ILE A 390 -2.88 14.36 -11.29
CA ILE A 390 -2.12 14.54 -12.51
C ILE A 390 -2.68 13.74 -13.69
N THR A 391 -2.93 14.44 -14.79
CA THR A 391 -3.39 13.86 -16.06
C THR A 391 -2.24 13.63 -17.06
N GLY A 392 -0.99 13.87 -16.66
CA GLY A 392 0.22 13.64 -17.43
C GLY A 392 1.02 14.91 -17.74
N PHE A 393 2.00 14.78 -18.63
CA PHE A 393 2.75 15.92 -19.16
C PHE A 393 1.93 16.63 -20.25
N ILE A 394 2.16 17.93 -20.41
CA ILE A 394 1.58 18.68 -21.52
C ILE A 394 2.08 18.11 -22.87
N VAL A 395 1.19 18.04 -23.86
CA VAL A 395 1.50 17.55 -25.20
C VAL A 395 1.34 18.65 -26.23
N GLY A 396 2.15 18.62 -27.28
CA GLY A 396 2.08 19.56 -28.39
C GLY A 396 3.46 19.90 -28.95
N ARG A 397 3.51 20.28 -30.22
CA ARG A 397 4.75 20.56 -30.94
C ARG A 397 5.63 21.59 -30.21
N GLU A 398 5.04 22.68 -29.71
CA GLU A 398 5.76 23.72 -28.98
C GLU A 398 6.45 23.18 -27.72
N PHE A 399 5.77 22.29 -26.98
CA PHE A 399 6.32 21.70 -25.76
C PHE A 399 7.40 20.66 -26.04
N GLU A 400 7.29 19.93 -27.16
CA GLU A 400 8.35 19.06 -27.66
C GLU A 400 9.60 19.87 -28.05
N GLU A 401 9.43 20.98 -28.78
CA GLU A 401 10.52 21.91 -29.13
C GLU A 401 11.12 22.57 -27.87
N ALA A 402 10.30 22.87 -26.86
CA ALA A 402 10.75 23.36 -25.54
C ALA A 402 11.41 22.27 -24.66
N GLY A 403 11.47 21.03 -25.13
CA GLY A 403 12.18 19.92 -24.50
C GLY A 403 11.43 19.29 -23.33
N ILE A 404 10.10 19.13 -23.40
CA ILE A 404 9.29 18.49 -22.35
C ILE A 404 9.82 17.10 -21.96
N ILE A 405 10.25 16.28 -22.92
CA ILE A 405 10.86 14.96 -22.64
C ILE A 405 12.17 15.13 -21.86
N LYS A 406 13.04 16.06 -22.28
CA LYS A 406 14.31 16.33 -21.60
C LYS A 406 14.07 16.75 -20.15
N LYS A 407 13.21 17.74 -19.93
CA LYS A 407 12.92 18.30 -18.61
C LYS A 407 12.14 17.33 -17.71
N GLY A 408 11.18 16.61 -18.27
CA GLY A 408 10.50 15.50 -17.59
C GLY A 408 11.48 14.41 -17.16
N SER A 409 12.46 14.06 -18.00
CA SER A 409 13.51 13.10 -17.65
C SER A 409 14.44 13.59 -16.53
N GLN A 410 14.68 14.90 -16.42
CA GLN A 410 15.45 15.48 -15.30
C GLN A 410 14.68 15.36 -13.98
N MET A 411 13.36 15.59 -14.00
CA MET A 411 12.49 15.38 -12.84
C MET A 411 12.49 13.92 -12.40
N ILE A 412 12.27 12.99 -13.33
CA ILE A 412 12.29 11.54 -13.05
C ILE A 412 13.68 11.11 -12.57
N ASN A 413 14.77 11.65 -13.15
CA ASN A 413 16.13 11.37 -12.67
C ASN A 413 16.31 11.83 -11.21
N ALA A 414 15.91 13.07 -10.88
CA ALA A 414 15.97 13.56 -9.51
C ALA A 414 15.18 12.65 -8.56
N LEU A 415 13.98 12.24 -8.96
CA LEU A 415 13.09 11.38 -8.19
C LEU A 415 13.70 9.98 -7.97
N THR A 416 14.15 9.30 -9.03
CA THR A 416 14.68 7.94 -8.94
C THR A 416 15.97 7.85 -8.12
N ASN A 417 16.79 8.89 -8.14
CA ASN A 417 18.02 8.92 -7.34
C ASN A 417 17.79 9.36 -5.89
N SER A 418 16.60 9.89 -5.58
CA SER A 418 16.26 10.34 -4.23
C SER A 418 16.27 9.18 -3.25
N THR A 419 16.93 9.36 -2.11
CA THR A 419 17.02 8.35 -1.05
C THR A 419 16.26 8.73 0.22
N VAL A 420 15.78 9.99 0.30
CA VAL A 420 14.85 10.38 1.36
C VAL A 420 13.50 9.66 1.20
N PRO A 421 12.78 9.33 2.29
CA PRO A 421 11.48 8.68 2.20
C PRO A 421 10.47 9.47 1.36
N HIS A 422 9.79 8.79 0.44
CA HIS A 422 8.65 9.32 -0.30
C HIS A 422 7.34 8.72 0.25
N LEU A 423 6.34 9.57 0.47
CA LEU A 423 4.97 9.19 0.81
C LEU A 423 4.04 9.75 -0.27
N THR A 424 3.15 8.94 -0.81
CA THR A 424 2.26 9.35 -1.89
C THR A 424 0.81 9.20 -1.47
N VAL A 425 0.00 10.23 -1.73
CA VAL A 425 -1.46 10.20 -1.64
C VAL A 425 -2.02 10.59 -2.99
N ILE A 426 -2.71 9.65 -3.65
CA ILE A 426 -3.41 9.90 -4.91
C ILE A 426 -4.79 10.45 -4.56
N ILE A 427 -4.95 11.76 -4.68
CA ILE A 427 -6.13 12.52 -4.27
C ILE A 427 -7.16 12.66 -5.41
N GLY A 428 -6.75 12.42 -6.65
CA GLY A 428 -7.58 12.57 -7.85
C GLY A 428 -7.08 11.71 -8.99
N SER A 429 -6.73 12.32 -10.12
CA SER A 429 -6.20 11.57 -11.27
C SER A 429 -4.73 11.19 -11.08
N SER A 430 -4.32 10.01 -11.55
CA SER A 430 -2.93 9.60 -11.69
C SER A 430 -2.74 8.87 -13.02
N TYR A 431 -2.43 9.63 -14.06
CA TYR A 431 -2.37 9.11 -15.43
C TYR A 431 -0.97 9.10 -16.04
N GLY A 432 -0.65 7.97 -16.66
CA GLY A 432 0.51 7.79 -17.54
C GLY A 432 1.83 8.19 -16.90
N ALA A 433 2.63 8.94 -17.65
CA ALA A 433 3.93 9.40 -17.17
C ALA A 433 3.84 10.37 -15.97
N GLY A 434 2.67 10.95 -15.70
CA GLY A 434 2.44 11.74 -14.48
C GLY A 434 2.61 10.89 -13.21
N THR A 435 2.07 9.66 -13.23
CA THR A 435 2.24 8.67 -12.15
C THR A 435 3.73 8.40 -11.87
N TYR A 436 4.54 8.34 -12.92
CA TYR A 436 5.98 8.11 -12.81
C TYR A 436 6.69 9.29 -12.15
N ALA A 437 6.41 10.49 -12.65
CA ALA A 437 7.05 11.72 -12.22
C ALA A 437 6.69 12.12 -10.77
N MET A 438 5.54 11.66 -10.27
CA MET A 438 5.04 12.00 -8.93
C MET A 438 5.27 10.92 -7.88
N SER A 439 6.23 10.01 -8.09
CA SER A 439 6.55 8.93 -7.16
C SER A 439 5.41 7.91 -6.98
N GLY A 440 4.91 7.36 -8.08
CA GLY A 440 4.04 6.18 -8.04
C GLY A 440 4.74 4.93 -7.49
N ARG A 441 3.96 3.88 -7.24
CA ARG A 441 4.37 2.62 -6.57
C ARG A 441 5.72 2.03 -7.03
N ALA A 442 6.00 2.06 -8.34
CA ALA A 442 7.20 1.49 -8.93
C ALA A 442 8.50 2.28 -8.64
N TYR A 443 8.40 3.45 -8.02
CA TYR A 443 9.53 4.32 -7.67
C TYR A 443 9.97 4.14 -6.20
N GLU A 444 9.73 2.94 -5.65
CA GLU A 444 10.18 2.52 -4.31
C GLU A 444 9.79 3.49 -3.18
N ASN A 445 8.64 4.16 -3.32
CA ASN A 445 8.10 4.97 -2.25
C ASN A 445 7.79 4.11 -1.01
N ARG A 446 7.77 4.75 0.16
CA ARG A 446 7.54 4.04 1.42
C ARG A 446 6.08 3.65 1.55
N PHE A 447 5.16 4.54 1.15
CA PHE A 447 3.73 4.27 1.12
C PHE A 447 3.02 5.00 -0.03
N THR A 448 1.97 4.37 -0.57
CA THR A 448 1.02 4.94 -1.54
C THR A 448 -0.40 4.72 -1.04
N PHE A 449 -1.13 5.79 -0.75
CA PHE A 449 -2.55 5.74 -0.39
C PHE A 449 -3.42 6.37 -1.48
N LEU A 450 -4.68 5.96 -1.54
CA LEU A 450 -5.66 6.49 -2.46
C LEU A 450 -6.77 7.20 -1.70
N TRP A 451 -7.29 8.29 -2.24
CA TRP A 451 -8.62 8.78 -1.87
C TRP A 451 -9.70 7.98 -2.61
N PRO A 452 -10.94 7.92 -2.09
CA PRO A 452 -12.01 7.08 -2.66
C PRO A 452 -12.31 7.36 -4.13
N MET A 453 -12.26 8.64 -4.53
CA MET A 453 -12.58 9.10 -5.89
C MET A 453 -11.38 9.04 -6.86
N ALA A 454 -10.22 8.57 -6.41
CA ALA A 454 -9.02 8.57 -7.24
C ALA A 454 -9.17 7.67 -8.47
N LYS A 455 -8.53 8.09 -9.57
CA LYS A 455 -8.49 7.30 -10.81
C LYS A 455 -7.07 7.11 -11.31
N ILE A 456 -6.69 5.87 -11.58
CA ILE A 456 -5.33 5.46 -11.94
C ILE A 456 -5.37 4.68 -13.24
N ALA A 457 -4.66 5.15 -14.27
CA ALA A 457 -4.65 4.51 -15.58
C ALA A 457 -3.43 4.92 -16.41
N VAL A 458 -3.23 4.26 -17.55
CA VAL A 458 -2.20 4.64 -18.53
C VAL A 458 -2.49 6.01 -19.14
N MET A 459 -3.77 6.32 -19.38
CA MET A 459 -4.27 7.63 -19.78
C MET A 459 -5.79 7.67 -19.53
N GLY A 460 -6.42 8.84 -19.70
CA GLY A 460 -7.86 8.97 -19.51
C GLY A 460 -8.68 8.08 -20.47
N PRO A 461 -9.84 7.54 -20.04
CA PRO A 461 -10.64 6.60 -20.84
C PRO A 461 -11.03 7.11 -22.23
N LYS A 462 -11.45 8.39 -22.31
CA LYS A 462 -11.79 9.06 -23.58
C LYS A 462 -10.60 9.12 -24.54
N GLN A 463 -9.41 9.39 -24.01
CA GLN A 463 -8.18 9.46 -24.78
C GLN A 463 -7.82 8.07 -25.34
N ILE A 464 -7.94 7.00 -24.54
CA ILE A 464 -7.70 5.62 -25.01
C ILE A 464 -8.63 5.28 -26.16
N ALA A 465 -9.94 5.45 -25.95
CA ALA A 465 -10.95 5.09 -26.92
C ALA A 465 -10.81 5.91 -28.22
N GLY A 466 -10.56 7.21 -28.10
CA GLY A 466 -10.35 8.10 -29.25
C GLY A 466 -9.09 7.77 -30.05
N VAL A 467 -7.95 7.51 -29.40
CA VAL A 467 -6.71 7.11 -30.09
C VAL A 467 -6.90 5.79 -30.83
N MET A 468 -7.57 4.82 -30.21
CA MET A 468 -7.87 3.54 -30.84
C MET A 468 -8.73 3.71 -32.11
N SER A 469 -9.78 4.53 -32.05
CA SER A 469 -10.62 4.88 -33.21
C SER A 469 -9.79 5.49 -34.35
N ILE A 470 -8.96 6.49 -34.05
CA ILE A 470 -8.08 7.14 -35.04
C ILE A 470 -7.15 6.13 -35.72
N VAL A 471 -6.55 5.21 -34.95
CA VAL A 471 -5.66 4.16 -35.49
C VAL A 471 -6.41 3.18 -36.39
N ARG A 472 -7.63 2.76 -35.99
CA ARG A 472 -8.48 1.87 -36.80
C ARG A 472 -8.86 2.53 -38.12
N ARG A 473 -9.33 3.79 -38.10
CA ARG A 473 -9.66 4.56 -39.30
C ARG A 473 -8.44 4.70 -40.22
N GLY A 474 -7.27 5.04 -39.68
CA GLY A 474 -6.03 5.12 -40.44
C GLY A 474 -5.58 3.78 -41.05
N ARG A 475 -5.83 2.65 -40.36
CA ARG A 475 -5.54 1.31 -40.88
C ARG A 475 -6.48 0.91 -42.02
N ALA A 476 -7.77 1.23 -41.92
CA ALA A 476 -8.75 1.00 -42.98
C ALA A 476 -8.41 1.82 -44.23
N ALA A 477 -8.14 3.13 -44.05
CA ALA A 477 -7.74 4.02 -45.14
C ALA A 477 -6.48 3.54 -45.88
N ARG A 478 -5.43 3.12 -45.15
CA ARG A 478 -4.20 2.56 -45.76
C ARG A 478 -4.43 1.27 -46.55
N LYS A 479 -5.50 0.53 -46.26
CA LYS A 479 -5.88 -0.70 -46.96
C LYS A 479 -6.95 -0.47 -48.04
N GLY A 480 -7.43 0.77 -48.21
CA GLY A 480 -8.53 1.08 -49.13
C GLY A 480 -9.86 0.41 -48.74
N LEU A 481 -10.06 0.09 -47.46
CA LEU A 481 -11.29 -0.51 -46.95
C LEU A 481 -12.27 0.60 -46.53
N GLU A 482 -13.57 0.38 -46.74
CA GLU A 482 -14.61 1.20 -46.12
C GLU A 482 -14.53 1.06 -44.59
N PHE A 483 -14.82 2.16 -43.89
CA PHE A 483 -14.76 2.21 -42.43
C PHE A 483 -16.18 2.37 -41.89
N ASP A 484 -16.60 1.41 -41.07
CA ASP A 484 -17.90 1.44 -40.40
C ASP A 484 -17.85 2.38 -39.19
N GLU A 485 -18.44 3.57 -39.34
CA GLU A 485 -18.49 4.58 -38.29
C GLU A 485 -19.46 4.22 -37.15
N GLU A 486 -20.49 3.41 -37.41
CA GLU A 486 -21.44 2.98 -36.38
C GLU A 486 -20.83 1.91 -35.48
N GLU A 487 -20.16 0.92 -36.09
CA GLU A 487 -19.39 -0.11 -35.37
C GLU A 487 -18.26 0.52 -34.54
N ASP A 488 -17.54 1.50 -35.10
CA ASP A 488 -16.49 2.19 -34.36
C ASP A 488 -17.04 2.98 -33.16
N ALA A 489 -18.15 3.69 -33.34
CA ALA A 489 -18.78 4.44 -32.25
C ALA A 489 -19.21 3.52 -31.09
N GLU A 490 -19.73 2.32 -31.38
CA GLU A 490 -20.06 1.35 -30.34
C GLU A 490 -18.81 0.82 -29.63
N ILE A 491 -17.77 0.48 -30.36
CA ILE A 491 -16.50 0.01 -29.79
C ILE A 491 -15.85 1.11 -28.93
N VAL A 492 -15.91 2.38 -29.35
CA VAL A 492 -15.43 3.52 -28.58
C VAL A 492 -16.17 3.62 -27.26
N ARG A 493 -17.50 3.53 -27.26
CA ARG A 493 -18.31 3.54 -26.02
C ARG A 493 -17.95 2.40 -25.09
N GLN A 494 -17.81 1.17 -25.62
CA GLN A 494 -17.46 0.00 -24.83
C GLN A 494 -16.06 0.11 -24.21
N VAL A 495 -15.08 0.59 -24.99
CA VAL A 495 -13.72 0.80 -24.49
C VAL A 495 -13.67 1.93 -23.46
N GLU A 496 -14.36 3.04 -23.69
CA GLU A 496 -14.43 4.12 -22.70
C GLU A 496 -15.01 3.62 -21.38
N ALA A 497 -16.13 2.89 -21.40
CA ALA A 497 -16.75 2.32 -20.19
C ALA A 497 -15.83 1.32 -19.48
N ALA A 498 -15.16 0.44 -20.23
CA ALA A 498 -14.24 -0.54 -19.66
C ALA A 498 -13.00 0.12 -19.03
N GLN A 499 -12.45 1.15 -19.66
CA GLN A 499 -11.31 1.90 -19.13
C GLN A 499 -11.69 2.78 -17.94
N GLU A 500 -12.89 3.35 -17.93
CA GLU A 500 -13.42 4.09 -16.78
C GLU A 500 -13.53 3.17 -15.56
N LYS A 501 -14.21 2.02 -15.69
CA LYS A 501 -14.30 1.03 -14.60
C LYS A 501 -12.91 0.62 -14.12
N GLY A 502 -12.03 0.20 -15.04
CA GLY A 502 -10.69 -0.28 -14.69
C GLY A 502 -9.76 0.77 -14.07
N SER A 503 -10.13 2.06 -14.12
CA SER A 503 -9.34 3.15 -13.54
C SER A 503 -9.68 3.47 -12.09
N LEU A 504 -10.78 2.95 -11.54
CA LEU A 504 -11.27 3.32 -10.21
C LEU A 504 -10.30 2.89 -9.10
N ALA A 505 -10.23 3.67 -8.02
CA ALA A 505 -9.40 3.36 -6.83
C ALA A 505 -9.66 1.95 -6.27
N LEU A 506 -10.93 1.52 -6.25
CA LEU A 506 -11.32 0.18 -5.81
C LEU A 506 -10.71 -0.94 -6.68
N GLU A 507 -10.67 -0.75 -8.00
CA GLU A 507 -10.03 -1.71 -8.90
C GLU A 507 -8.52 -1.79 -8.64
N ALA A 508 -7.87 -0.64 -8.43
CA ALA A 508 -6.44 -0.56 -8.12
C ALA A 508 -6.10 -1.26 -6.80
N THR A 509 -6.77 -0.87 -5.70
CA THR A 509 -6.50 -1.41 -4.35
C THR A 509 -6.79 -2.91 -4.26
N GLY A 510 -7.82 -3.40 -4.97
CA GLY A 510 -8.11 -4.83 -5.10
C GLY A 510 -6.96 -5.64 -5.70
N THR A 511 -6.03 -5.00 -6.42
CA THR A 511 -4.83 -5.63 -6.98
C THR A 511 -3.59 -5.60 -6.09
N VAL A 512 -3.66 -4.92 -4.94
CA VAL A 512 -2.52 -4.60 -4.06
C VAL A 512 -1.49 -3.69 -4.77
N SER A 513 -1.97 -2.70 -5.53
CA SER A 513 -1.10 -1.70 -6.19
C SER A 513 -0.71 -0.51 -5.30
N ASP A 514 -1.35 -0.42 -4.15
CA ASP A 514 -1.30 0.66 -3.17
C ASP A 514 -1.48 0.05 -1.76
N ASP A 515 -1.26 0.86 -0.75
CA ASP A 515 -1.30 0.49 0.66
C ASP A 515 -2.71 0.65 1.28
N GLY A 516 -3.69 1.11 0.51
CA GLY A 516 -5.08 1.23 0.95
C GLY A 516 -5.76 2.52 0.47
N ILE A 517 -7.09 2.47 0.46
CA ILE A 517 -7.93 3.65 0.35
C ILE A 517 -8.12 4.23 1.76
N ILE A 518 -7.98 5.54 1.90
CA ILE A 518 -8.16 6.25 3.18
C ILE A 518 -9.28 7.27 3.07
N ASP A 519 -9.96 7.52 4.20
CA ASP A 519 -10.83 8.70 4.31
C ASP A 519 -9.99 9.97 4.10
N PRO A 520 -10.40 10.91 3.23
CA PRO A 520 -9.69 12.16 3.05
C PRO A 520 -9.34 12.87 4.37
N ARG A 521 -10.22 12.81 5.37
CA ARG A 521 -10.05 13.43 6.70
C ARG A 521 -8.89 12.81 7.49
N ASP A 522 -8.62 11.53 7.28
CA ASP A 522 -7.55 10.80 7.98
C ASP A 522 -6.17 10.99 7.34
N THR A 523 -6.07 11.71 6.22
CA THR A 523 -4.81 11.94 5.49
C THR A 523 -3.69 12.44 6.41
N ARG A 524 -3.98 13.37 7.32
CA ARG A 524 -3.00 13.89 8.28
C ARG A 524 -2.50 12.80 9.24
N THR A 525 -3.43 12.05 9.84
CA THR A 525 -3.13 10.98 10.79
C THR A 525 -2.30 9.88 10.13
N VAL A 526 -2.72 9.41 8.96
CA VAL A 526 -2.02 8.38 8.19
C VAL A 526 -0.61 8.82 7.82
N LEU A 527 -0.45 10.06 7.31
CA LEU A 527 0.88 10.61 7.02
C LEU A 527 1.73 10.76 8.29
N GLY A 528 1.14 11.12 9.43
CA GLY A 528 1.82 11.16 10.73
C GLY A 528 2.38 9.81 11.15
N LEU A 529 1.57 8.76 11.07
CA LEU A 529 1.98 7.38 11.34
C LEU A 529 3.12 6.96 10.41
N CYS A 530 2.97 7.20 9.10
CA CYS A 530 4.02 6.89 8.13
C CYS A 530 5.31 7.68 8.36
N LEU A 531 5.22 8.96 8.74
CA LEU A 531 6.40 9.78 9.06
C LEU A 531 7.12 9.27 10.31
N SER A 532 6.39 8.74 11.29
CA SER A 532 6.97 8.03 12.43
C SER A 532 7.70 6.77 11.96
N VAL A 533 7.07 5.96 11.10
CA VAL A 533 7.60 4.69 10.58
C VAL A 533 8.91 4.86 9.81
N VAL A 534 8.96 5.80 8.87
CA VAL A 534 10.14 6.00 8.00
C VAL A 534 11.38 6.49 8.77
N ARG A 535 11.20 6.88 10.04
CA ARG A 535 12.26 7.33 10.96
C ARG A 535 12.80 6.21 11.85
N THR A 536 12.36 4.97 11.64
CA THR A 536 13.01 3.81 12.26
C THR A 536 14.45 3.64 11.73
N ALA A 537 14.72 4.08 10.49
CA ALA A 537 16.06 4.19 9.91
C ALA A 537 16.55 5.66 9.86
N PRO A 538 17.88 5.90 9.73
CA PRO A 538 18.40 7.23 9.43
C PRO A 538 17.82 7.76 8.12
N ILE A 539 17.61 9.08 8.06
CA ILE A 539 17.19 9.75 6.83
C ILE A 539 18.41 10.43 6.24
N GLU A 540 18.84 9.94 5.08
CA GLU A 540 19.98 10.46 4.34
C GLU A 540 19.57 10.66 2.90
N GLY A 541 19.70 11.88 2.39
CA GLY A 541 19.42 12.20 1.01
C GLY A 541 20.58 11.89 0.08
N ALA A 542 20.25 11.90 -1.21
CA ALA A 542 21.10 11.40 -2.26
C ALA A 542 22.41 12.20 -2.37
N GLN A 543 23.54 11.50 -2.29
CA GLN A 543 24.88 12.09 -2.46
C GLN A 543 25.32 12.15 -3.92
N LYS A 544 24.69 11.37 -4.80
CA LYS A 544 24.99 11.26 -6.23
C LYS A 544 23.68 11.12 -7.00
N TYR A 545 23.69 11.63 -8.21
CA TYR A 545 22.59 11.48 -9.15
C TYR A 545 23.11 10.85 -10.44
N GLY A 546 22.25 10.08 -11.11
CA GLY A 546 22.46 9.71 -12.50
C GLY A 546 22.61 10.95 -13.38
N VAL A 547 23.22 10.79 -14.55
CA VAL A 547 23.52 11.93 -15.45
C VAL A 547 22.24 12.67 -15.85
N PHE A 548 22.18 13.96 -15.55
CA PHE A 548 21.13 14.85 -16.04
C PHE A 548 21.35 15.15 -17.52
N ARG A 549 20.28 15.09 -18.32
CA ARG A 549 20.30 15.52 -19.71
C ARG A 549 20.07 17.04 -19.75
N LEU A 550 21.14 17.84 -19.75
CA LEU A 550 21.09 19.31 -19.65
C LEU A 550 20.71 20.01 -20.96
#